data_AF-A0A7V2EZJ0-F1
#
_entry.id   AF-A0A7V2EZJ0-F1
#
_cell.length_a   1.000
_cell.length_b   1.000
_cell.length_c   1.000
_cell.angle_alpha   90.00
_cell.angle_beta   90.00
_cell.angle_gamma   90.00
#
_symmetry.space_group_name_H-M   'P 1'
#
loop_
_entity.id
_entity.type
_entity.pdbx_description
1 polymer ?
#
loop_
_entity_poly.entity_id
_entity_poly.type
_entity_poly.pdbx_seq_one_letter_code
_entity_poly.pdbx_strand_id
1 'polypeptide(L)'
;MRSCDTCPGSNECAATNLHPVLAQVFSLYASGVTDKFDILFALEPESEALLEKFNSQISPDCWSKAALLTIADTITTLIVGLDSSPPLADTFRQRIEADLAMAVDAFSRFPWAVAELVEQAPDLYQEIVDRTADAAFADHMSKRNFVKLCKQVAYR
;
A
#
# COMPACT_ATOMS: atom_id res chain seq x y z
N MET A 1 -7.86 -10.32 -0.02
CA MET A 1 -6.56 -10.26 0.68
C MET A 1 -6.55 -11.24 1.84
N ARG A 2 -5.41 -11.89 2.13
CA ARG A 2 -5.29 -12.86 3.24
C ARG A 2 -5.61 -12.20 4.58
N SER A 3 -6.40 -12.88 5.40
CA SER A 3 -6.67 -12.49 6.79
C SER A 3 -5.46 -12.81 7.67
N CYS A 4 -5.18 -11.95 8.64
CA CYS A 4 -4.07 -12.11 9.58
C CYS A 4 -4.57 -11.93 11.03
N ASP A 5 -5.86 -12.20 11.28
CA ASP A 5 -6.67 -11.63 12.36
C ASP A 5 -6.31 -12.10 13.80
N THR A 6 -5.04 -11.99 14.21
CA THR A 6 -4.69 -11.91 15.63
C THR A 6 -5.11 -10.54 16.16
N CYS A 7 -6.21 -10.52 16.91
CA CYS A 7 -6.75 -9.32 17.57
C CYS A 7 -6.72 -9.48 19.10
N PRO A 8 -5.55 -9.46 19.76
CA PRO A 8 -5.52 -9.54 21.21
C PRO A 8 -6.04 -8.23 21.83
N GLY A 9 -7.28 -8.26 22.33
CA GLY A 9 -7.78 -7.30 23.32
C GLY A 9 -8.44 -6.00 22.84
N SER A 10 -8.60 -5.71 21.55
CA SER A 10 -9.45 -4.58 21.08
C SER A 10 -9.91 -4.71 19.62
N ASN A 11 -10.99 -4.00 19.29
CA ASN A 11 -11.90 -4.12 18.14
C ASN A 11 -11.36 -4.03 16.70
N GLU A 12 -10.04 -3.95 16.46
CA GLU A 12 -9.48 -3.81 15.10
C GLU A 12 -8.18 -4.63 14.92
N CYS A 13 -8.05 -5.27 13.76
CA CYS A 13 -6.96 -6.21 13.44
C CYS A 13 -5.59 -5.50 13.36
N ALA A 14 -4.49 -6.23 13.59
CA ALA A 14 -3.14 -5.64 13.56
C ALA A 14 -2.80 -4.98 12.21
N ALA A 15 -3.24 -5.55 11.08
CA ALA A 15 -3.06 -4.93 9.77
C ALA A 15 -3.78 -3.56 9.62
N THR A 16 -4.98 -3.42 10.16
CA THR A 16 -5.74 -2.15 10.14
C THR A 16 -5.04 -1.07 10.96
N ASN A 17 -4.41 -1.47 12.05
CA ASN A 17 -3.64 -0.57 12.92
C ASN A 17 -2.26 -0.20 12.33
N LEU A 18 -1.64 -1.10 11.55
CA LEU A 18 -0.37 -0.83 10.88
C LEU A 18 -0.54 -0.01 9.59
N HIS A 19 -1.71 -0.08 8.98
CA HIS A 19 -2.06 0.67 7.79
C HIS A 19 -1.74 2.19 7.90
N PRO A 20 -2.18 2.93 8.94
CA PRO A 20 -1.84 4.35 9.08
C PRO A 20 -0.33 4.60 9.23
N VAL A 21 0.41 3.68 9.87
CA VAL A 21 1.87 3.78 9.98
C VAL A 21 2.52 3.67 8.60
N LEU A 22 2.13 2.67 7.80
CA LEU A 22 2.68 2.49 6.45
C LEU A 22 2.25 3.61 5.50
N ALA A 23 1.06 4.19 5.67
CA ALA A 23 0.65 5.37 4.92
C ALA A 23 1.54 6.59 5.23
N GLN A 24 1.89 6.81 6.50
CA GLN A 24 2.83 7.86 6.88
C GLN A 24 4.24 7.61 6.35
N VAL A 25 4.73 6.36 6.43
CA VAL A 25 6.00 5.95 5.83
C VAL A 25 6.03 6.26 4.33
N PHE A 26 4.97 5.90 3.61
CA PHE A 26 4.86 6.18 2.17
C PHE A 26 4.92 7.70 1.91
N SER A 27 4.16 8.51 2.66
CA SER A 27 4.17 9.96 2.51
C SER A 27 5.54 10.60 2.78
N LEU A 28 6.23 10.15 3.84
CA LEU A 28 7.58 10.60 4.16
C LEU A 28 8.56 10.23 3.04
N TYR A 29 8.47 8.99 2.54
CA TYR A 29 9.29 8.54 1.42
C TYR A 29 9.06 9.37 0.15
N ALA A 30 7.79 9.61 -0.19
CA ALA A 30 7.41 10.44 -1.34
C ALA A 30 7.91 11.89 -1.21
N SER A 31 8.07 12.40 0.02
CA SER A 31 8.65 13.73 0.30
C SER A 31 10.18 13.78 0.24
N GLY A 32 10.84 12.64 0.05
CA GLY A 32 12.30 12.52 -0.08
C GLY A 32 13.01 12.02 1.17
N VAL A 33 12.30 11.70 2.25
CA VAL A 33 12.87 11.07 3.45
C VAL A 33 12.99 9.57 3.19
N THR A 34 14.18 9.12 2.76
CA THR A 34 14.41 7.73 2.31
C THR A 34 15.22 6.89 3.30
N ASP A 35 15.89 7.51 4.28
CA ASP A 35 16.58 6.77 5.33
C ASP A 35 15.57 6.21 6.35
N LYS A 36 15.78 4.94 6.73
CA LYS A 36 14.86 4.23 7.63
C LYS A 36 14.75 4.91 8.99
N PHE A 37 15.86 5.35 9.57
CA PHE A 37 15.85 5.94 10.90
C PHE A 37 15.21 7.31 10.84
N ASP A 38 15.51 8.11 9.83
CA ASP A 38 14.85 9.41 9.62
C ASP A 38 13.33 9.25 9.47
N ILE A 39 12.86 8.24 8.73
CA ILE A 39 11.43 7.91 8.63
C ILE A 39 10.86 7.55 10.01
N LEU A 40 11.52 6.65 10.76
CA LEU A 40 11.04 6.22 12.09
C LEU A 40 11.01 7.38 13.09
N PHE A 41 11.98 8.28 13.05
CA PHE A 41 12.03 9.48 13.91
C PHE A 41 11.04 10.56 13.48
N ALA A 42 10.61 10.55 12.22
CA ALA A 42 9.59 11.47 11.69
C ALA A 42 8.16 10.92 11.82
N LEU A 43 7.98 9.71 12.38
CA LEU A 43 6.65 9.19 12.66
C LEU A 43 5.95 10.05 13.72
N GLU A 44 4.63 10.16 13.58
CA GLU A 44 3.80 10.82 14.59
C GLU A 44 3.73 9.97 15.86
N PRO A 45 3.57 10.58 17.06
CA PRO A 45 3.48 9.86 18.32
C PRO A 45 2.43 8.74 18.34
N GLU A 46 1.33 8.93 17.61
CA GLU A 46 0.27 7.92 17.44
C GLU A 46 0.78 6.69 16.67
N SER A 47 1.54 6.90 15.60
CA SER A 47 2.16 5.83 14.80
C SER A 47 3.22 5.08 15.62
N GLU A 48 4.02 5.81 16.41
CA GLU A 48 5.00 5.20 17.32
C GLU A 48 4.31 4.35 18.39
N ALA A 49 3.23 4.86 19.02
CA ALA A 49 2.45 4.12 20.00
C ALA A 49 1.82 2.84 19.41
N LEU A 50 1.38 2.88 18.15
CA LEU A 50 0.90 1.69 17.44
C LEU A 50 2.04 0.68 17.24
N LEU A 51 3.22 1.12 16.79
CA LEU A 51 4.39 0.24 16.65
C LEU A 51 4.79 -0.40 17.99
N GLU A 52 4.80 0.36 19.08
CA GLU A 52 5.10 -0.16 20.42
C GLU A 52 4.05 -1.18 20.88
N LYS A 53 2.76 -0.86 20.72
CA LYS A 53 1.64 -1.73 21.10
C LYS A 53 1.71 -3.09 20.40
N PHE A 54 2.15 -3.10 19.15
CA PHE A 54 2.22 -4.32 18.34
C PHE A 54 3.65 -4.90 18.19
N ASN A 55 4.66 -4.34 18.87
CA ASN A 55 6.08 -4.68 18.76
C ASN A 55 6.41 -6.17 18.97
N SER A 56 5.59 -6.92 19.73
CA SER A 56 5.97 -8.28 20.15
C SER A 56 5.34 -9.45 19.39
N GLN A 57 4.30 -9.27 18.54
CA GLN A 57 3.58 -10.43 17.95
C GLN A 57 2.88 -10.19 16.60
N ILE A 58 3.37 -9.27 15.75
CA ILE A 58 2.78 -9.12 14.41
C ILE A 58 3.37 -10.16 13.46
N SER A 59 2.51 -10.99 12.85
CA SER A 59 2.93 -11.88 11.78
C SER A 59 3.31 -11.08 10.51
N PRO A 60 4.28 -11.56 9.70
CA PRO A 60 4.57 -10.97 8.39
C PRO A 60 3.35 -10.80 7.48
N ASP A 61 2.32 -11.63 7.67
CA ASP A 61 1.05 -11.54 6.94
C ASP A 61 0.30 -10.24 7.25
N CYS A 62 0.33 -9.77 8.50
CA CYS A 62 -0.30 -8.50 8.87
C CYS A 62 0.42 -7.28 8.31
N TRP A 63 1.75 -7.33 8.24
CA TRP A 63 2.53 -6.30 7.55
C TRP A 63 2.24 -6.30 6.05
N SER A 64 2.11 -7.48 5.45
CA SER A 64 1.77 -7.61 4.03
C SER A 64 0.36 -7.09 3.74
N LYS A 65 -0.64 -7.44 4.57
CA LYS A 65 -2.00 -6.89 4.44
C LYS A 65 -2.01 -5.37 4.62
N ALA A 66 -1.32 -4.84 5.63
CA ALA A 66 -1.22 -3.39 5.84
C ALA A 66 -0.59 -2.67 4.64
N ALA A 67 0.50 -3.21 4.09
CA ALA A 67 1.17 -2.66 2.91
C ALA A 67 0.25 -2.65 1.68
N LEU A 68 -0.50 -3.74 1.45
CA LEU A 68 -1.47 -3.83 0.35
C LEU A 68 -2.63 -2.83 0.52
N LEU A 69 -3.11 -2.63 1.75
CA LEU A 69 -4.12 -1.60 2.05
C LEU A 69 -3.58 -0.19 1.76
N THR A 70 -2.35 0.10 2.18
CA THR A 70 -1.72 1.41 1.89
C THR A 70 -1.56 1.63 0.39
N ILE A 71 -1.13 0.61 -0.35
CA ILE A 71 -1.02 0.67 -1.82
C ILE A 71 -2.40 0.95 -2.44
N ALA A 72 -3.46 0.31 -1.96
CA ALA A 72 -4.81 0.55 -2.45
C ALA A 72 -5.25 2.00 -2.22
N ASP A 73 -4.97 2.58 -1.05
CA ASP A 73 -5.31 3.97 -0.73
C ASP A 73 -4.49 4.99 -1.51
N THR A 74 -3.19 4.76 -1.69
CA THR A 74 -2.34 5.60 -2.54
C THR A 74 -2.87 5.64 -3.97
N ILE A 75 -3.17 4.49 -4.56
CA ILE A 75 -3.69 4.41 -5.92
C ILE A 75 -5.08 5.05 -6.03
N THR A 76 -5.95 4.83 -5.04
CA THR A 76 -7.29 5.45 -5.01
C THR A 76 -7.19 6.97 -4.95
N THR A 77 -6.28 7.50 -4.13
CA THR A 77 -6.03 8.95 -4.00
C THR A 77 -5.49 9.54 -5.30
N LEU A 78 -4.58 8.84 -5.99
CA LEU A 78 -4.10 9.23 -7.31
C LEU A 78 -5.26 9.39 -8.30
N ILE A 79 -6.19 8.43 -8.33
CA ILE A 79 -7.33 8.43 -9.26
C ILE A 79 -8.27 9.60 -8.99
N VAL A 80 -8.62 9.85 -7.72
CA VAL A 80 -9.44 11.01 -7.34
C VAL A 80 -8.78 12.33 -7.77
N GLY A 81 -7.45 12.42 -7.72
CA GLY A 81 -6.71 13.59 -8.19
C GLY A 81 -6.71 13.77 -9.72
N LEU A 82 -7.00 12.72 -10.50
CA LEU A 82 -6.98 12.74 -11.97
C LEU A 82 -8.29 13.21 -12.59
N ASP A 83 -9.40 13.25 -11.85
CA ASP A 83 -10.69 13.81 -12.33
C ASP A 83 -10.59 15.29 -12.76
N SER A 84 -9.46 15.95 -12.49
CA SER A 84 -9.17 17.33 -12.89
C SER A 84 -8.51 17.47 -14.28
N SER A 85 -8.10 16.40 -14.97
CA SER A 85 -7.64 16.42 -16.38
C SER A 85 -7.50 15.02 -16.98
N PRO A 86 -7.93 14.77 -18.24
CA PRO A 86 -7.90 13.44 -18.82
C PRO A 86 -6.45 12.95 -19.00
N PRO A 87 -6.03 11.85 -18.35
CA PRO A 87 -4.72 11.29 -18.61
C PRO A 87 -4.74 10.49 -19.92
N LEU A 88 -3.71 10.66 -20.74
CA LEU A 88 -3.38 9.68 -21.77
C LEU A 88 -3.14 8.33 -21.07
N ALA A 89 -3.73 7.23 -21.56
CA ALA A 89 -3.67 5.92 -20.90
C ALA A 89 -2.24 5.46 -20.52
N ASP A 90 -1.24 5.85 -21.31
CA ASP A 90 0.17 5.55 -21.04
C ASP A 90 0.71 6.28 -19.80
N THR A 91 0.27 7.52 -19.54
CA THR A 91 0.68 8.26 -18.34
C THR A 91 0.02 7.71 -17.08
N PHE A 92 -1.21 7.18 -17.20
CA PHE A 92 -1.89 6.51 -16.09
C PHE A 92 -1.12 5.27 -15.64
N ARG A 93 -0.80 4.37 -16.57
CA ARG A 93 -0.03 3.17 -16.25
C ARG A 93 1.33 3.49 -15.63
N GLN A 94 2.06 4.44 -16.20
CA GLN A 94 3.39 4.83 -15.69
C GLN A 94 3.32 5.39 -14.27
N ARG A 95 2.26 6.14 -13.93
CA ARG A 95 2.05 6.65 -12.56
C ARG A 95 1.80 5.52 -11.57
N ILE A 96 0.90 4.59 -11.90
CA ILE A 96 0.64 3.42 -11.04
C ILE A 96 1.91 2.57 -10.87
N GLU A 97 2.71 2.41 -11.93
CA GLU A 97 4.00 1.71 -11.86
C GLU A 97 4.96 2.41 -10.89
N ALA A 98 5.06 3.73 -10.98
CA ALA A 98 5.91 4.54 -10.12
C ALA A 98 5.47 4.45 -8.66
N ASP A 99 4.17 4.55 -8.36
CA ASP A 99 3.64 4.45 -7.00
C ASP A 99 3.84 3.05 -6.41
N LEU A 100 3.62 2.00 -7.20
CA LEU A 100 3.90 0.63 -6.78
C LEU A 100 5.39 0.43 -6.49
N ALA A 101 6.28 0.93 -7.35
CA ALA A 101 7.72 0.83 -7.15
C ALA A 101 8.17 1.60 -5.90
N MET A 102 7.63 2.80 -5.70
CA MET A 102 7.89 3.61 -4.52
C MET A 102 7.41 2.93 -3.24
N ALA A 103 6.21 2.34 -3.25
CA ALA A 103 5.71 1.59 -2.10
C ALA A 103 6.59 0.39 -1.78
N VAL A 104 7.03 -0.37 -2.80
CA VAL A 104 7.94 -1.50 -2.60
C VAL A 104 9.25 -1.06 -1.94
N ASP A 105 9.81 0.06 -2.40
CA ASP A 105 11.06 0.60 -1.88
C ASP A 105 10.90 1.15 -0.45
N ALA A 106 9.86 1.96 -0.22
CA ALA A 106 9.53 2.52 1.09
C ALA A 106 9.30 1.43 2.15
N PHE A 107 8.65 0.33 1.76
CA PHE A 107 8.32 -0.76 2.67
C PHE A 107 9.41 -1.83 2.78
N SER A 108 10.48 -1.75 1.97
CA SER A 108 11.56 -2.76 1.91
C SER A 108 12.24 -3.04 3.26
N ARG A 109 12.13 -2.11 4.22
CA ARG A 109 12.72 -2.20 5.56
C ARG A 109 11.78 -2.70 6.64
N PHE A 110 10.53 -2.99 6.27
CA PHE A 110 9.48 -3.54 7.12
C PHE A 110 9.26 -5.03 6.79
N PRO A 111 8.76 -5.84 7.74
CA PRO A 111 8.67 -7.29 7.58
C PRO A 111 7.44 -7.72 6.75
N TRP A 112 7.16 -7.01 5.65
CA TRP A 112 6.20 -7.43 4.64
C TRP A 112 6.87 -8.30 3.59
N ALA A 113 6.11 -9.20 2.95
CA ALA A 113 6.62 -10.05 1.90
C ALA A 113 6.24 -9.46 0.54
N VAL A 114 7.22 -8.95 -0.22
CA VAL A 114 6.99 -8.39 -1.57
C VAL A 114 6.30 -9.39 -2.50
N ALA A 115 6.53 -10.70 -2.32
CA ALA A 115 5.83 -11.75 -3.07
C ALA A 115 4.29 -11.69 -2.92
N GLU A 116 3.79 -11.21 -1.77
CA GLU A 116 2.35 -11.02 -1.52
C GLU A 116 1.74 -9.96 -2.45
N LEU A 117 2.52 -8.99 -2.94
CA LEU A 117 2.08 -8.06 -3.98
C LEU A 117 1.67 -8.80 -5.26
N VAL A 118 2.38 -9.87 -5.60
CA VAL A 118 2.10 -10.69 -6.79
C VAL A 118 0.98 -11.68 -6.52
N GLU A 119 1.05 -12.39 -5.40
CA GLU A 119 0.09 -13.43 -5.04
C GLU A 119 -1.31 -12.85 -4.81
N GLN A 120 -1.40 -11.66 -4.23
CA GLN A 120 -2.65 -10.99 -3.90
C GLN A 120 -3.02 -9.87 -4.89
N ALA A 121 -2.28 -9.67 -5.98
CA ALA A 121 -2.61 -8.66 -7.00
C ALA A 121 -4.08 -8.73 -7.49
N PRO A 122 -4.70 -9.91 -7.70
CA PRO A 122 -6.11 -10.00 -8.08
C PRO A 122 -7.08 -9.42 -7.05
N ASP A 123 -6.75 -9.55 -5.76
CA ASP A 123 -7.56 -9.06 -4.65
C ASP A 123 -7.31 -7.58 -4.41
N LEU A 124 -6.04 -7.15 -4.48
CA LEU A 124 -5.66 -5.74 -4.42
C LEU A 124 -6.34 -4.94 -5.54
N TYR A 125 -6.43 -5.50 -6.76
CA TYR A 125 -7.18 -4.88 -7.85
C TYR A 125 -8.65 -4.66 -7.47
N GLN A 126 -9.28 -5.69 -6.90
CA GLN A 126 -10.69 -5.59 -6.52
C GLN A 126 -10.88 -4.55 -5.42
N GLU A 127 -9.99 -4.51 -4.44
CA GLU A 127 -10.00 -3.51 -3.38
C GLU A 127 -9.94 -2.08 -3.92
N ILE A 128 -9.07 -1.81 -4.91
CA ILE A 128 -8.97 -0.49 -5.56
C ILE A 128 -10.25 -0.17 -6.34
N VAL A 129 -10.81 -1.14 -7.07
CA VAL A 129 -12.08 -0.95 -7.79
C VAL A 129 -13.22 -0.64 -6.83
N ASP A 130 -13.31 -1.34 -5.71
CA ASP A 130 -14.38 -1.16 -4.72
C ASP A 130 -14.28 0.20 -4.00
N ARG A 131 -13.07 0.78 -3.90
CA ARG A 131 -12.81 2.10 -3.30
C ARG A 131 -12.93 3.27 -4.29
N THR A 132 -12.94 3.00 -5.59
CA THR A 132 -13.03 4.04 -6.62
C THR A 132 -14.47 4.20 -7.10
N ALA A 133 -14.93 5.45 -7.19
CA ALA A 133 -16.26 5.73 -7.71
C ALA A 133 -16.35 5.36 -9.21
N ASP A 134 -17.54 4.94 -9.63
CA ASP A 134 -17.93 4.76 -11.04
C ASP A 134 -16.94 3.98 -11.91
N ALA A 135 -16.26 2.98 -11.34
CA ALA A 135 -15.31 2.12 -12.05
C ALA A 135 -14.14 2.87 -12.71
N ALA A 136 -13.80 4.08 -12.24
CA ALA A 136 -12.75 4.93 -12.81
C ALA A 136 -11.40 4.20 -12.96
N PHE A 137 -11.04 3.34 -12.00
CA PHE A 137 -9.84 2.52 -12.13
C PHE A 137 -9.94 1.49 -13.26
N ALA A 138 -11.08 0.80 -13.34
CA ALA A 138 -11.29 -0.30 -14.28
C ALA A 138 -11.37 0.19 -15.74
N ASP A 139 -11.81 1.42 -15.96
CA ASP A 139 -11.84 2.07 -17.28
C ASP A 139 -10.44 2.27 -17.88
N HIS A 140 -9.45 2.54 -17.02
CA HIS A 140 -8.08 2.79 -17.44
C HIS A 140 -7.15 1.58 -17.29
N MET A 141 -7.48 0.63 -16.41
CA MET A 141 -6.63 -0.51 -16.14
C MET A 141 -7.43 -1.79 -15.93
N SER A 142 -7.24 -2.75 -16.85
CA SER A 142 -7.78 -4.09 -16.66
C SER A 142 -7.06 -4.85 -15.54
N LYS A 143 -7.78 -5.75 -14.86
CA LYS A 143 -7.23 -6.68 -13.86
C LYS A 143 -5.98 -7.41 -14.33
N ARG A 144 -5.98 -7.90 -15.58
CA ARG A 144 -4.84 -8.61 -16.18
C ARG A 144 -3.60 -7.71 -16.30
N ASN A 145 -3.78 -6.45 -16.69
CA ASN A 145 -2.68 -5.50 -16.83
C ASN A 145 -2.12 -5.09 -15.47
N PHE A 146 -2.99 -4.86 -14.49
CA PHE A 146 -2.57 -4.58 -13.11
C PHE A 146 -1.75 -5.73 -12.52
N VAL A 147 -2.21 -6.97 -12.64
CA VAL A 147 -1.46 -8.16 -12.16
C VAL A 147 -0.08 -8.27 -12.84
N LYS A 148 0.01 -7.97 -14.14
CA LYS A 148 1.29 -7.92 -14.83
C LYS A 148 2.20 -6.83 -14.28
N LEU A 149 1.64 -5.66 -13.97
CA LEU A 149 2.38 -4.54 -13.40
C LEU A 149 2.95 -4.87 -12.03
N CYS A 150 2.13 -5.44 -11.13
CA CYS A 150 2.58 -5.93 -9.82
C CYS A 150 3.77 -6.90 -9.95
N LYS A 151 3.73 -7.83 -10.90
CA LYS A 151 4.84 -8.76 -11.19
C LYS A 151 6.09 -8.04 -11.69
N GLN A 152 5.93 -7.07 -12.58
CA GLN A 152 7.06 -6.29 -13.12
C GLN A 152 7.77 -5.51 -12.01
N VAL A 153 7.00 -4.91 -11.10
CA VAL A 153 7.54 -4.13 -9.98
C VAL A 153 8.19 -5.03 -8.93
N ALA A 154 7.54 -6.14 -8.56
CA ALA A 154 8.03 -7.03 -7.49
C ALA A 154 9.36 -7.75 -7.81
N TYR A 155 9.67 -7.97 -9.09
CA TYR A 155 10.86 -8.71 -9.53
C TYR A 155 11.82 -7.85 -10.37
N ARG A 156 11.81 -6.54 -10.13
CA ARG A 156 12.70 -5.60 -10.82
C ARG A 156 14.15 -5.72 -10.37
#